data_AF-A0A0C9YVM6-F1
#
_entry.id   AF-A0A0C9YVM6-F1
#
_cell.length_a   1.000
_cell.length_b   1.000
_cell.length_c   1.000
_cell.angle_alpha   90.00
_cell.angle_beta   90.00
_cell.angle_gamma   90.00
#
_symmetry.space_group_name_H-M   'P 1'
#
loop_
_entity.id
_entity.type
_entity.pdbx_description
1 polymer ?
#
loop_
_entity_poly.entity_id
_entity_poly.type
_entity_poly.pdbx_seq_one_letter_code
_entity_poly.pdbx_strand_id
1 'polypeptide(L)'
;MDPHSTRSQFNQRAPKSGPYMASMRYADTNPKVSIENYAKRPSSKSPRPDGRASDTFSLLIQRRIATNSRVKQDERFKKDMYIAFINKALQGKLDGQNKDFDDLVDQFNPRRAVECATLSSQLRIWILALSHVLSRLERRHSPLVEAIVNFPWTTMDATFVKTYSDFIGILLSARPEYLSLVLGKLTQGLTYRA
;
A
#
# COMPACT_ATOMS: atom_id res chain seq x y z
N MET A 1 -39.24 -25.63 41.32
CA MET A 1 -37.87 -26.16 41.13
C MET A 1 -37.60 -26.06 39.65
N ASP A 2 -37.27 -24.86 39.20
CA ASP A 2 -37.14 -24.52 37.78
C ASP A 2 -35.66 -24.48 37.42
N PRO A 3 -35.17 -25.39 36.54
CA PRO A 3 -33.76 -25.50 36.20
C PRO A 3 -33.41 -24.58 35.03
N HIS A 4 -33.51 -23.26 35.22
CA HIS A 4 -32.96 -22.27 34.30
C HIS A 4 -31.66 -21.69 34.85
N SER A 5 -30.50 -22.26 34.50
CA SER A 5 -29.23 -21.50 34.53
C SER A 5 -28.07 -22.24 33.84
N THR A 6 -28.04 -22.26 32.51
CA THR A 6 -26.80 -22.55 31.77
C THR A 6 -25.97 -21.28 31.67
N ARG A 7 -25.24 -20.99 32.75
CA ARG A 7 -24.33 -19.86 32.90
C ARG A 7 -23.12 -20.04 31.97
N SER A 8 -23.04 -19.19 30.95
CA SER A 8 -21.90 -19.05 30.03
C SER A 8 -20.60 -18.84 30.81
N GLN A 9 -19.65 -19.76 30.65
CA GLN A 9 -18.30 -19.70 31.24
C GLN A 9 -17.23 -19.18 30.26
N PHE A 10 -17.63 -18.59 29.13
CA PHE A 10 -16.67 -18.15 28.11
C PHE A 10 -16.37 -16.66 28.23
N ASN A 11 -15.81 -16.21 29.36
CA ASN A 11 -15.19 -14.87 29.47
C ASN A 11 -14.34 -14.66 30.73
N GLN A 12 -13.58 -15.67 31.17
CA GLN A 12 -12.49 -15.44 32.12
C GLN A 12 -11.19 -15.17 31.37
N ARG A 13 -10.99 -13.93 30.93
CA ARG A 13 -9.65 -13.42 30.62
C ARG A 13 -9.13 -12.68 31.85
N ALA A 14 -7.99 -13.11 32.37
CA ALA A 14 -7.26 -12.38 33.39
C ALA A 14 -6.94 -10.95 32.90
N PRO A 15 -7.05 -9.91 33.73
CA PRO A 15 -6.54 -8.60 33.37
C PRO A 15 -5.01 -8.71 33.28
N LYS A 16 -4.46 -8.53 32.07
CA LYS A 16 -3.02 -8.29 31.90
C LYS A 16 -2.73 -6.91 32.49
N SER A 17 -2.27 -6.90 33.74
CA SER A 17 -1.61 -5.77 34.37
C SER A 17 -0.47 -5.31 33.46
N GLY A 18 -0.60 -4.12 32.86
CA GLY A 18 0.48 -3.49 32.12
C GLY A 18 1.60 -3.06 33.06
N PRO A 19 2.85 -2.97 32.59
CA PRO A 19 3.94 -2.45 33.38
C PRO A 19 3.69 -0.98 33.75
N TYR A 20 3.86 -0.68 35.03
CA TYR A 20 3.79 0.65 35.65
C TYR A 20 4.72 1.62 34.89
N MET A 21 4.19 2.73 34.36
CA MET A 21 5.01 3.81 33.84
C MET A 21 5.45 4.71 35.01
N ALA A 22 6.76 4.70 35.29
CA ALA A 22 7.38 5.70 36.14
C ALA A 22 7.30 7.07 35.45
N SER A 23 6.79 8.05 36.18
CA SER A 23 6.69 9.45 35.77
C SER A 23 8.06 10.17 35.88
N MET A 24 8.18 11.26 35.11
CA MET A 24 9.24 12.29 35.06
C MET A 24 10.48 11.93 34.20
N ARG A 25 11.02 12.80 33.32
CA ARG A 25 11.13 14.28 33.31
C ARG A 25 11.10 14.86 31.89
N TYR A 26 10.69 16.13 31.80
CA TYR A 26 10.98 17.04 30.69
C TYR A 26 12.48 17.29 30.54
N ALA A 27 12.98 17.27 29.30
CA ALA A 27 14.04 18.15 28.81
C ALA A 27 14.11 18.09 27.28
N ASP A 28 14.06 19.27 26.69
CA ASP A 28 14.22 19.64 25.30
C ASP A 28 15.62 19.26 24.77
N THR A 29 15.73 19.04 23.45
CA THR A 29 16.77 19.53 22.53
C THR A 29 17.02 18.59 21.33
N ASN A 30 16.66 19.16 20.18
CA ASN A 30 17.08 18.86 18.82
C ASN A 30 18.59 18.56 18.71
N PRO A 31 19.02 17.65 17.80
CA PRO A 31 20.23 17.94 17.05
C PRO A 31 20.06 17.78 15.54
N LYS A 32 20.50 18.85 14.87
CA LYS A 32 20.74 18.99 13.43
C LYS A 32 21.61 17.87 12.87
N VAL A 33 21.22 17.44 11.68
CA VAL A 33 22.06 16.73 10.69
C VAL A 33 23.34 17.54 10.44
N SER A 34 24.50 16.87 10.48
CA SER A 34 25.74 17.38 9.89
C SER A 34 26.38 16.27 9.06
N ILE A 35 26.34 16.46 7.74
CA ILE A 35 27.05 15.67 6.72
C ILE A 35 28.32 16.45 6.41
N GLU A 36 29.39 16.19 7.13
CA GLU A 36 30.73 16.69 6.79
C GLU A 36 31.73 15.88 7.58
N ASN A 37 32.29 14.84 6.96
CA ASN A 37 33.58 14.22 7.28
C ASN A 37 33.84 13.05 6.31
N TYR A 38 33.99 13.38 5.02
CA TYR A 38 34.62 12.49 4.04
C TYR A 38 35.64 13.30 3.24
N ALA A 39 36.82 13.53 3.83
CA ALA A 39 38.01 13.85 3.06
C ALA A 39 39.28 13.58 3.90
N LYS A 40 40.22 12.87 3.25
CA LYS A 40 41.67 12.75 3.52
C LYS A 40 42.19 11.48 4.25
N ARG A 41 42.71 10.58 3.39
CA ARG A 41 43.87 9.66 3.55
C ARG A 41 45.11 10.37 4.17
N PRO A 42 46.21 9.71 4.63
CA PRO A 42 46.80 8.47 4.09
C PRO A 42 47.51 7.46 5.06
N SER A 43 47.86 6.30 4.48
CA SER A 43 48.99 5.39 4.78
C SER A 43 49.30 4.93 6.23
N SER A 44 49.25 3.62 6.48
CA SER A 44 50.45 2.75 6.46
C SER A 44 50.19 1.36 7.08
N LYS A 45 51.00 0.40 6.63
CA LYS A 45 51.40 -0.88 7.26
C LYS A 45 50.42 -2.06 7.22
N SER A 46 50.72 -2.95 6.27
CA SER A 46 50.41 -4.38 6.32
C SER A 46 51.21 -5.08 7.43
N PRO A 47 50.62 -6.11 8.05
CA PRO A 47 51.38 -7.32 8.34
C PRO A 47 50.63 -8.57 7.83
N ARG A 48 51.37 -9.50 7.22
CA ARG A 48 50.94 -10.89 7.05
C ARG A 48 50.99 -11.60 8.40
N PRO A 49 50.16 -12.63 8.59
CA PRO A 49 50.75 -13.93 8.92
C PRO A 49 50.13 -15.10 8.16
N ASP A 50 50.99 -16.11 7.92
CA ASP A 50 50.66 -17.45 7.45
C ASP A 50 49.82 -18.24 8.48
N GLY A 51 49.03 -19.21 8.01
CA GLY A 51 48.65 -20.38 8.81
C GLY A 51 47.16 -20.70 8.94
N ARG A 52 46.63 -21.45 7.96
CA ARG A 52 45.84 -22.68 8.11
C ARG A 52 44.87 -22.78 9.32
N ALA A 53 43.56 -22.59 9.10
CA ALA A 53 42.48 -23.37 9.74
C ALA A 53 41.10 -23.03 9.15
N SER A 54 40.41 -24.07 8.66
CA SER A 54 38.94 -24.25 8.63
C SER A 54 38.04 -23.02 8.82
N ASP A 55 37.46 -22.52 7.72
CA ASP A 55 36.22 -21.72 7.79
C ASP A 55 35.19 -22.21 6.76
N THR A 56 34.77 -23.46 6.95
CA THR A 56 33.67 -24.10 6.21
C THR A 56 32.27 -23.64 6.67
N PHE A 57 32.14 -22.51 7.38
CA PHE A 57 30.87 -22.10 8.00
C PHE A 57 30.37 -20.69 7.66
N SER A 58 30.96 -19.99 6.68
CA SER A 58 30.40 -18.70 6.20
C SER A 58 29.45 -18.83 5.00
N LEU A 59 29.07 -20.06 4.61
CA LEU A 59 27.99 -20.32 3.64
C LEU A 59 26.66 -20.70 4.32
N LEU A 60 26.53 -20.51 5.63
CA LEU A 60 25.21 -20.29 6.23
C LEU A 60 24.79 -18.87 5.84
N ILE A 61 24.37 -18.77 4.58
CA ILE A 61 23.54 -17.73 4.02
C ILE A 61 22.54 -17.37 5.10
N GLN A 62 22.84 -16.26 5.76
CA GLN A 62 21.99 -15.55 6.68
C GLN A 62 20.80 -15.09 5.84
N ARG A 63 19.84 -15.99 5.62
CA ARG A 63 18.49 -15.64 5.20
C ARG A 63 17.96 -14.79 6.35
N ARG A 64 18.16 -13.47 6.24
CA ARG A 64 17.54 -12.48 7.12
C ARG A 64 16.04 -12.68 6.95
N ILE A 65 15.45 -13.41 7.89
CA ILE A 65 14.01 -13.60 7.98
C ILE A 65 13.42 -12.19 8.06
N ALA A 66 12.67 -11.80 7.03
CA ALA A 66 12.02 -10.51 7.00
C ALA A 66 11.08 -10.43 8.21
N THR A 67 11.37 -9.53 9.15
CA THR A 67 10.46 -9.29 10.27
C THR A 67 9.17 -8.68 9.71
N ASN A 68 8.00 -9.13 10.17
CA ASN A 68 6.70 -8.60 9.72
C ASN A 68 6.62 -7.06 9.79
N SER A 69 7.37 -6.43 10.70
CA SER A 69 7.50 -4.97 10.79
C SER A 69 8.13 -4.35 9.55
N ARG A 70 9.20 -4.96 9.01
CA ARG A 70 9.92 -4.44 7.84
C ARG A 70 9.09 -4.55 6.56
N VAL A 71 8.32 -5.63 6.42
CA VAL A 71 7.39 -5.82 5.30
C VAL A 71 6.27 -4.77 5.34
N LYS A 72 5.72 -4.49 6.53
CA LYS A 72 4.65 -3.50 6.70
C LYS A 72 5.12 -2.06 6.43
N GLN A 73 6.39 -1.74 6.69
CA GLN A 73 6.96 -0.45 6.33
C GLN A 73 7.16 -0.31 4.82
N ASP A 74 7.60 -1.37 4.15
CA ASP A 74 7.78 -1.38 2.69
C ASP A 74 6.45 -1.16 1.95
N GLU A 75 5.36 -1.80 2.40
CA GLU A 75 4.02 -1.58 1.83
C GLU A 75 3.51 -0.15 2.02
N ARG A 76 3.77 0.45 3.18
CA ARG A 76 3.41 1.86 3.46
C ARG A 76 4.19 2.81 2.56
N PHE A 77 5.50 2.62 2.48
CA PHE A 77 6.37 3.42 1.63
C PHE A 77 5.96 3.35 0.16
N LYS A 78 5.66 2.15 -0.35
CA LYS A 78 5.13 1.96 -1.71
C LYS A 78 3.84 2.75 -1.89
N LYS A 79 2.86 2.57 -0.99
CA LYS A 79 1.60 3.30 -1.04
C LYS A 79 1.80 4.82 -1.08
N ASP A 80 2.68 5.36 -0.24
CA ASP A 80 2.96 6.80 -0.20
C ASP A 80 3.61 7.28 -1.49
N MET A 81 4.51 6.49 -2.09
CA MET A 81 5.08 6.76 -3.42
C MET A 81 3.99 6.80 -4.51
N TYR A 82 3.05 5.85 -4.51
CA TYR A 82 1.91 5.86 -5.45
C TYR A 82 1.00 7.06 -5.23
N ILE A 83 0.72 7.44 -3.99
CA ILE A 83 -0.08 8.64 -3.67
C ILE A 83 0.62 9.89 -4.22
N ALA A 84 1.93 10.04 -4.02
CA ALA A 84 2.69 11.16 -4.55
C ALA A 84 2.64 11.22 -6.09
N PHE A 85 2.80 10.07 -6.75
CA PHE A 85 2.67 9.97 -8.20
C PHE A 85 1.28 10.38 -8.69
N ILE A 86 0.21 9.84 -8.10
CA ILE A 86 -1.17 10.17 -8.50
C ILE A 86 -1.42 11.66 -8.31
N ASN A 87 -1.00 12.23 -7.18
CA ASN A 87 -1.14 13.67 -6.95
C ASN A 87 -0.43 14.51 -8.01
N LYS A 88 0.79 14.11 -8.38
CA LYS A 88 1.55 14.76 -9.46
C LYS A 88 0.81 14.64 -10.80
N ALA A 89 0.29 13.45 -11.14
CA ALA A 89 -0.43 13.22 -12.39
C ALA A 89 -1.75 14.01 -12.47
N LEU A 90 -2.52 14.06 -11.37
CA LEU A 90 -3.75 14.86 -11.28
C LEU A 90 -3.45 16.35 -11.42
N GLN A 91 -2.42 16.84 -10.71
CA GLN A 91 -2.03 18.25 -10.80
C GLN A 91 -1.47 18.60 -12.19
N GLY A 92 -0.63 17.73 -12.76
CA GLY A 92 -0.10 17.88 -14.12
C GLY A 92 -1.22 18.00 -15.15
N LYS A 93 -2.31 17.24 -15.02
CA LYS A 93 -3.48 17.37 -15.90
C LYS A 93 -4.17 18.73 -15.79
N LEU A 94 -4.18 19.36 -14.62
CA LEU A 94 -4.70 20.72 -14.45
C LEU A 94 -3.76 21.77 -15.08
N ASP A 95 -2.45 21.52 -15.02
CA ASP A 95 -1.39 22.36 -15.59
C ASP A 95 -1.21 22.15 -17.11
N GLY A 96 -1.96 21.21 -17.72
CA GLY A 96 -1.92 20.88 -19.16
C GLY A 96 -0.89 19.81 -19.55
N GLN A 97 -0.19 19.21 -18.59
CA GLN A 97 0.72 18.09 -18.78
C GLN A 97 -0.01 16.75 -18.62
N ASN A 98 -0.49 16.18 -19.73
CA ASN A 98 -1.32 14.97 -19.69
C ASN A 98 -0.55 13.65 -19.63
N LYS A 99 0.75 13.63 -19.91
CA LYS A 99 1.54 12.38 -20.06
C LYS A 99 1.42 11.45 -18.85
N ASP A 100 1.74 11.95 -17.66
CA ASP A 100 1.71 11.13 -16.42
C ASP A 100 0.29 10.67 -16.08
N PHE A 101 -0.73 11.45 -16.48
CA PHE A 101 -2.13 11.10 -16.30
C PHE A 101 -2.57 10.03 -17.31
N ASP A 102 -2.18 10.15 -18.58
CA ASP A 102 -2.51 9.19 -19.62
C ASP A 102 -1.83 7.84 -19.34
N ASP A 103 -0.58 7.85 -18.88
CA ASP A 103 0.14 6.67 -18.39
C ASP A 103 -0.61 5.99 -17.23
N LEU A 104 -1.22 6.78 -16.33
CA LEU A 104 -2.04 6.26 -15.22
C LEU A 104 -3.34 5.62 -15.71
N VAL A 105 -4.04 6.25 -16.65
CA VAL A 105 -5.25 5.70 -17.29
C VAL A 105 -4.92 4.39 -17.99
N ASP A 106 -3.78 4.34 -18.68
CA ASP A 106 -3.31 3.16 -19.41
C ASP A 106 -3.05 1.95 -18.52
N GLN A 107 -2.74 2.13 -17.24
CA GLN A 107 -2.61 1.00 -16.30
C GLN A 107 -3.94 0.27 -16.08
N PHE A 108 -5.06 0.98 -16.18
CA PHE A 108 -6.40 0.42 -16.01
C PHE A 108 -7.00 -0.07 -17.33
N ASN A 109 -6.25 -0.02 -18.43
CA ASN A 109 -6.74 -0.56 -19.69
C ASN A 109 -6.78 -2.10 -19.65
N PRO A 110 -7.93 -2.72 -20.01
CA PRO A 110 -8.13 -4.16 -19.90
C PRO A 110 -7.13 -4.98 -20.71
N ARG A 111 -6.61 -4.43 -21.82
CA ARG A 111 -5.59 -5.09 -22.65
C ARG A 111 -4.28 -5.36 -21.91
N ARG A 112 -3.88 -4.47 -20.99
CA ARG A 112 -2.65 -4.64 -20.20
C ARG A 112 -2.87 -5.49 -18.96
N ALA A 113 -4.10 -5.54 -18.44
CA ALA A 113 -4.43 -6.22 -17.19
C ALA A 113 -4.39 -7.76 -17.27
N VAL A 114 -4.60 -8.33 -18.46
CA VAL A 114 -4.72 -9.78 -18.68
C VAL A 114 -3.35 -10.49 -18.60
N GLU A 115 -2.25 -9.76 -18.75
CA GLU A 115 -0.94 -10.38 -19.01
C GLU A 115 -0.10 -10.72 -17.76
N CYS A 116 -0.50 -10.34 -16.54
CA CYS A 116 0.35 -10.63 -15.36
C CYS A 116 -0.36 -10.70 -14.00
N ALA A 117 -0.16 -11.79 -13.27
CA ALA A 117 -0.55 -11.92 -11.86
C ALA A 117 0.20 -10.92 -10.94
N THR A 118 1.36 -10.41 -11.34
CA THR A 118 2.06 -9.32 -10.65
C THR A 118 1.31 -7.99 -10.73
N LEU A 119 0.56 -7.76 -11.82
CA LEU A 119 -0.23 -6.55 -12.02
C LEU A 119 -1.39 -6.47 -11.02
N SER A 120 -2.00 -7.59 -10.60
CA SER A 120 -3.12 -7.55 -9.65
C SER A 120 -2.71 -6.93 -8.31
N SER A 121 -1.53 -7.31 -7.80
CA SER A 121 -0.97 -6.75 -6.56
C SER A 121 -0.65 -5.26 -6.69
N GLN A 122 -0.13 -4.84 -7.85
CA GLN A 122 0.21 -3.45 -8.13
C GLN A 122 -1.05 -2.59 -8.31
N LEU A 123 -2.01 -3.06 -9.09
CA LEU A 123 -3.31 -2.43 -9.31
C LEU A 123 -4.07 -2.26 -8.00
N ARG A 124 -3.96 -3.23 -7.09
CA ARG A 124 -4.52 -3.08 -5.74
C ARG A 124 -3.91 -1.90 -5.00
N ILE A 125 -2.60 -1.70 -5.08
CA ILE A 125 -1.93 -0.55 -4.47
C ILE A 125 -2.38 0.76 -5.14
N TRP A 126 -2.54 0.77 -6.47
CA TRP A 126 -3.10 1.92 -7.20
C TRP A 126 -4.50 2.29 -6.71
N ILE A 127 -5.41 1.32 -6.62
CA ILE A 127 -6.78 1.54 -6.11
C ILE A 127 -6.74 2.07 -4.67
N LEU A 128 -5.94 1.44 -3.81
CA LEU A 128 -5.79 1.87 -2.42
C LEU A 128 -5.25 3.28 -2.30
N ALA A 129 -4.30 3.67 -3.16
CA ALA A 129 -3.74 5.01 -3.20
C ALA A 129 -4.77 6.01 -3.72
N LEU A 130 -5.50 5.67 -4.79
CA LEU A 130 -6.58 6.48 -5.35
C LEU A 130 -7.66 6.80 -4.32
N SER A 131 -8.04 5.83 -3.47
CA SER A 131 -9.00 6.05 -2.37
C SER A 131 -8.67 7.25 -1.47
N HIS A 132 -7.38 7.60 -1.30
CA HIS A 132 -6.96 8.75 -0.46
C HIS A 132 -7.08 10.10 -1.18
N VAL A 133 -7.17 10.09 -2.51
CA VAL A 133 -7.18 11.30 -3.35
C VAL A 133 -8.49 11.52 -4.09
N LEU A 134 -9.50 10.65 -3.88
CA LEU A 134 -10.85 10.76 -4.45
C LEU A 134 -11.55 12.11 -4.20
N SER A 135 -11.29 12.74 -3.05
CA SER A 135 -11.83 14.07 -2.74
C SER A 135 -11.33 15.14 -3.71
N ARG A 136 -10.10 15.01 -4.21
CA ARG A 136 -9.45 15.97 -5.11
C ARG A 136 -9.77 15.76 -6.60
N LEU A 137 -10.51 14.70 -6.92
CA LEU A 137 -10.71 14.20 -8.28
C LEU A 137 -11.70 15.02 -9.12
N GLU A 138 -11.32 16.21 -9.59
CA GLU A 138 -12.19 17.08 -10.42
C GLU A 138 -12.79 16.44 -11.69
N ARG A 139 -13.81 17.08 -12.28
CA ARG A 139 -14.48 16.63 -13.51
C ARG A 139 -13.53 16.40 -14.69
N ARG A 140 -12.43 17.16 -14.77
CA ARG A 140 -11.37 16.98 -15.80
C ARG A 140 -10.70 15.60 -15.72
N HIS A 141 -10.75 14.95 -14.56
CA HIS A 141 -10.17 13.63 -14.34
C HIS A 141 -11.15 12.48 -14.65
N SER A 142 -12.33 12.75 -15.24
CA SER A 142 -13.32 11.71 -15.58
C SER A 142 -12.75 10.53 -16.38
N PRO A 143 -11.81 10.68 -17.33
CA PRO A 143 -11.30 9.54 -18.10
C PRO A 143 -10.61 8.47 -17.25
N LEU A 144 -10.02 8.87 -16.12
CA LEU A 144 -9.42 7.92 -15.18
C LEU A 144 -10.50 7.11 -14.45
N VAL A 145 -11.56 7.77 -14.00
CA VAL A 145 -12.68 7.09 -13.35
C VAL A 145 -13.37 6.15 -14.33
N GLU A 146 -13.57 6.58 -15.57
CA GLU A 146 -14.13 5.75 -16.63
C GLU A 146 -13.27 4.51 -16.91
N ALA A 147 -11.95 4.66 -17.00
CA ALA A 147 -11.04 3.52 -17.19
C ALA A 147 -11.11 2.53 -16.02
N ILE A 148 -11.15 3.03 -14.77
CA ILE A 148 -11.27 2.18 -13.57
C ILE A 148 -12.61 1.44 -13.55
N VAL A 149 -13.72 2.09 -13.89
CA VAL A 149 -15.04 1.44 -13.87
C VAL A 149 -15.21 0.44 -15.01
N ASN A 150 -14.59 0.70 -16.17
CA ASN A 150 -14.57 -0.23 -17.30
C ASN A 150 -13.63 -1.42 -17.11
N PHE A 151 -12.80 -1.40 -16.07
CA PHE A 151 -11.85 -2.46 -15.78
C PHE A 151 -12.56 -3.79 -15.44
N PRO A 152 -12.12 -4.95 -15.97
CA PRO A 152 -12.73 -6.26 -15.70
C PRO A 152 -12.35 -6.79 -14.30
N TRP A 153 -12.83 -6.12 -13.25
CA TRP A 153 -12.51 -6.45 -11.86
C TRP A 153 -13.10 -7.80 -11.41
N THR A 154 -14.16 -8.29 -12.05
CA THR A 154 -14.87 -9.53 -11.67
C THR A 154 -14.07 -10.81 -11.95
N THR A 155 -13.07 -10.74 -12.83
CA THR A 155 -12.19 -11.88 -13.15
C THR A 155 -10.94 -11.91 -12.25
N MET A 156 -10.78 -10.94 -11.35
CA MET A 156 -9.63 -10.85 -10.45
C MET A 156 -9.83 -11.65 -9.16
N ASP A 157 -8.79 -11.73 -8.33
CA ASP A 157 -8.82 -12.44 -7.06
C ASP A 157 -9.82 -11.80 -6.06
N ALA A 158 -10.33 -12.61 -5.13
CA ALA A 158 -11.32 -12.16 -4.15
C ALA A 158 -10.84 -10.98 -3.28
N THR A 159 -9.52 -10.86 -3.04
CA THR A 159 -8.99 -9.77 -2.23
C THR A 159 -8.94 -8.44 -3.00
N PHE A 160 -8.64 -8.50 -4.29
CA PHE A 160 -8.76 -7.37 -5.20
C PHE A 160 -10.22 -6.94 -5.33
N VAL A 161 -11.13 -7.88 -5.59
CA VAL A 161 -12.57 -7.61 -5.72
C VAL A 161 -13.11 -6.87 -4.49
N LYS A 162 -12.77 -7.34 -3.29
CA LYS A 162 -13.16 -6.64 -2.05
C LYS A 162 -12.62 -5.21 -1.99
N THR A 163 -11.34 -5.02 -2.29
CA THR A 163 -10.69 -3.70 -2.27
C THR A 163 -11.31 -2.75 -3.32
N TYR A 164 -11.66 -3.28 -4.49
CA TYR A 164 -12.34 -2.55 -5.55
C TYR A 164 -13.76 -2.13 -5.14
N SER A 165 -14.54 -3.04 -4.56
CA SER A 165 -15.89 -2.73 -4.06
C SER A 165 -15.87 -1.64 -2.99
N ASP A 166 -14.92 -1.73 -2.04
CA ASP A 166 -14.72 -0.69 -1.02
C ASP A 166 -14.37 0.66 -1.67
N PHE A 167 -13.49 0.66 -2.67
CA PHE A 167 -13.14 1.86 -3.45
C PHE A 167 -14.35 2.49 -4.16
N ILE A 168 -15.17 1.69 -4.84
CA ILE A 168 -16.39 2.18 -5.51
C ILE A 168 -17.37 2.78 -4.49
N GLY A 169 -17.52 2.16 -3.32
CA GLY A 169 -18.31 2.72 -2.22
C GLY A 169 -17.83 4.11 -1.78
N ILE A 170 -16.52 4.28 -1.60
CA ILE A 170 -15.92 5.58 -1.24
C ILE A 170 -16.08 6.58 -2.40
N LEU A 171 -15.87 6.16 -3.64
CA LEU A 171 -16.02 6.99 -4.84
C LEU A 171 -17.42 7.57 -4.95
N LEU A 172 -18.45 6.71 -4.84
CA LEU A 172 -19.85 7.14 -4.93
C LEU A 172 -20.27 8.01 -3.75
N SER A 173 -19.71 7.77 -2.56
CA SER A 173 -19.94 8.61 -1.37
C SER A 173 -19.32 10.00 -1.52
N ALA A 174 -18.13 10.09 -2.12
CA ALA A 174 -17.44 11.37 -2.34
C ALA A 174 -18.00 12.13 -3.56
N ARG A 175 -18.40 11.42 -4.62
CA ARG A 175 -18.81 11.98 -5.91
C ARG A 175 -19.95 11.16 -6.52
N PRO A 176 -21.22 11.47 -6.16
CA PRO A 176 -22.39 10.75 -6.69
C PRO A 176 -22.59 10.97 -8.19
N GLU A 177 -21.91 11.94 -8.82
CA GLU A 177 -21.92 12.18 -10.26
C GLU A 177 -21.58 10.92 -11.09
N TYR A 178 -20.75 10.02 -10.55
CA TYR A 178 -20.35 8.78 -11.22
C TYR A 178 -21.32 7.61 -11.02
N LEU A 179 -22.40 7.78 -10.24
CA LEU A 179 -23.35 6.70 -9.95
C LEU A 179 -24.00 6.13 -11.21
N SER A 180 -24.44 7.00 -12.11
CA SER A 180 -25.08 6.57 -13.37
C SER A 180 -24.12 5.74 -14.23
N LEU A 181 -22.85 6.15 -14.29
CA LEU A 181 -21.80 5.44 -15.02
C LEU A 181 -21.55 4.04 -14.44
N VAL A 182 -21.42 3.93 -13.11
CA VAL A 182 -21.22 2.65 -12.42
C VAL A 182 -22.42 1.72 -12.61
N LEU A 183 -23.64 2.21 -12.40
CA LEU A 183 -24.86 1.42 -12.57
C LEU A 183 -25.06 0.96 -14.02
N GLY A 184 -24.76 1.81 -15.00
CA GLY A 184 -24.79 1.43 -16.42
C GLY A 184 -23.84 0.26 -16.73
N LYS A 185 -22.67 0.23 -16.10
CA LYS A 185 -21.70 -0.87 -16.28
C LYS A 185 -22.09 -2.14 -15.55
N LEU A 186 -22.66 -2.01 -14.35
CA LEU A 186 -23.18 -3.15 -13.59
C LEU A 186 -24.36 -3.81 -14.32
N THR A 187 -25.31 -3.02 -14.83
CA THR A 187 -26.45 -3.54 -15.59
C THR A 187 -25.99 -4.25 -16.87
N GLN A 188 -25.06 -3.67 -17.64
CA GLN A 188 -24.44 -4.34 -18.79
C GLN A 188 -23.80 -5.69 -18.42
N GLY A 189 -23.08 -5.75 -17.29
CA GLY A 189 -22.48 -6.99 -16.79
C GLY A 189 -23.51 -8.06 -16.38
N LEU A 190 -24.67 -7.65 -15.88
CA LEU A 190 -25.77 -8.56 -15.53
C LEU A 190 -26.52 -9.06 -16.77
N THR A 191 -26.73 -8.20 -17.78
CA THR A 191 -27.44 -8.56 -19.01
C THR A 191 -26.62 -9.50 -19.91
N TYR A 192 -25.28 -9.45 -19.87
CA TYR A 192 -24.43 -10.32 -20.70
C TYR A 192 -24.48 -11.81 -20.32
N ARG A 193 -25.09 -12.16 -19.17
CA ARG A 193 -25.29 -13.55 -18.72
C ARG A 193 -26.75 -14.01 -18.72
N ALA A 194 -27.68 -13.20 -19.24
CA ALA A 194 -29.09 -13.56 -19.37
C ALA A 194 -29.40 -14.14 -20.75
#